data_AF-A0A7S3BE55-F1
#
_entry.id   AF-A0A7S3BE55-F1
#
_cell.length_a   1.000
_cell.length_b   1.000
_cell.length_c   1.000
_cell.angle_alpha   90.00
_cell.angle_beta   90.00
_cell.angle_gamma   90.00
#
_symmetry.space_group_name_H-M   'P 1'
#
loop_
_entity.id
_entity.type
_entity.pdbx_description
1 polymer ?
#
loop_
_entity_poly.entity_id
_entity_poly.type
_entity_poly.pdbx_seq_one_letter_code
_entity_poly.pdbx_strand_id
1 'polypeptide(L)'
;CRTLEWQVCGAQGVLPGQLGEKIVFATAPKSLDIWGRKSLGACGGWVPDGIRAKPHEYASHDVFFLETCLLHQICINGDELFELDAGQPFACNFSQPRFEELQQILVEPAEGGEPLRQCGTSD
;
A
#
# COMPACT_ATOMS: atom_id res chain seq x y z
N CYS A 1 -3.83 3.70 11.72
CA CYS A 1 -2.64 2.91 12.13
C CYS A 1 -2.88 1.40 12.21
N ARG A 2 -4.07 0.88 12.58
CA ARG A 2 -4.28 -0.58 12.66
C ARG A 2 -4.18 -1.33 11.32
N THR A 3 -4.43 -0.67 10.19
CA THR A 3 -4.30 -1.28 8.86
C THR A 3 -2.88 -1.77 8.59
N LEU A 4 -1.86 -0.99 8.95
CA LEU A 4 -0.45 -1.37 8.76
C LEU A 4 -0.06 -2.54 9.65
N GLU A 5 -0.50 -2.53 10.92
CA GLU A 5 -0.32 -3.66 11.84
C GLU A 5 -0.89 -4.95 11.24
N TRP A 6 -2.10 -4.89 10.70
CA TRP A 6 -2.76 -6.06 10.10
C TRP A 6 -2.04 -6.54 8.85
N GLN A 7 -1.56 -5.63 8.00
CA GLN A 7 -0.79 -5.99 6.82
C GLN A 7 0.54 -6.66 7.18
N VAL A 8 1.25 -6.18 8.21
CA VAL A 8 2.48 -6.81 8.71
C VAL A 8 2.19 -8.19 9.30
N CYS A 9 1.14 -8.33 10.12
CA CYS A 9 0.73 -9.64 10.62
C CYS A 9 0.33 -10.60 9.49
N GLY A 10 -0.32 -10.10 8.44
CA GLY A 10 -0.71 -10.88 7.27
C GLY A 10 0.50 -11.37 6.48
N ALA A 11 1.50 -10.51 6.33
CA ALA A 11 2.79 -10.85 5.72
C ALA A 11 3.54 -11.93 6.51
N GLN A 12 3.41 -11.92 7.84
CA GLN A 12 3.99 -12.94 8.71
C GLN A 12 3.12 -14.22 8.83
N GLY A 13 1.92 -14.23 8.26
CA GLY A 13 1.00 -15.38 8.37
C GLY A 13 0.38 -15.56 9.76
N VAL A 14 0.38 -14.53 10.61
CA VAL A 14 -0.06 -14.60 12.02
C VAL A 14 -1.42 -13.93 12.26
N LEU A 15 -2.14 -13.52 11.21
CA LEU A 15 -3.48 -12.96 11.39
C LEU A 15 -4.46 -14.03 11.90
N PRO A 16 -5.30 -13.70 12.91
CA PRO A 16 -6.35 -14.61 13.37
C PRO A 16 -7.28 -15.02 12.21
N GLY A 17 -7.40 -16.34 11.98
CA GLY A 17 -8.23 -16.90 10.91
C GLY A 17 -7.57 -16.94 9.52
N GLN A 18 -6.32 -16.50 9.38
CA GLN A 18 -5.57 -16.65 8.15
C GLN A 18 -5.17 -18.13 7.96
N LEU A 19 -5.56 -18.70 6.83
CA LEU A 19 -5.25 -20.09 6.49
C LEU A 19 -3.85 -20.16 5.85
N GLY A 20 -2.83 -19.98 6.68
CA GLY A 20 -1.40 -20.04 6.31
C GLY A 20 -0.78 -18.69 5.94
N GLU A 21 0.42 -18.71 5.39
CA GLU A 21 1.23 -17.51 5.10
C GLU A 21 0.89 -16.84 3.76
N LYS A 22 -0.17 -17.31 3.08
CA LYS A 22 -0.49 -16.89 1.73
C LYS A 22 -1.42 -15.68 1.73
N ILE A 23 -1.07 -14.69 0.92
CA ILE A 23 -1.85 -13.51 0.59
C ILE A 23 -2.36 -13.69 -0.83
N VAL A 24 -3.64 -13.39 -1.08
CA VAL A 24 -4.25 -13.48 -2.41
C VAL A 24 -4.84 -12.13 -2.75
N PHE A 25 -4.40 -11.56 -3.87
CA PHE A 25 -4.89 -10.27 -4.33
C PHE A 25 -6.09 -10.44 -5.27
N ALA A 26 -7.15 -9.66 -5.01
CA ALA A 26 -8.31 -9.58 -5.90
C ALA A 26 -8.00 -8.83 -7.21
N THR A 27 -7.03 -7.92 -7.18
CA THR A 27 -6.50 -7.19 -8.34
C THR A 27 -5.05 -7.58 -8.55
N ALA A 28 -4.65 -7.82 -9.80
CA ALA A 28 -3.28 -8.22 -10.13
C ALA A 28 -2.30 -7.08 -9.78
N PRO A 29 -1.31 -7.28 -8.89
CA PRO A 29 -0.39 -6.19 -8.51
C PRO A 29 0.44 -5.67 -9.69
N LYS A 30 0.69 -6.51 -10.71
CA LYS A 30 1.30 -6.08 -11.98
C LYS A 30 0.52 -5.02 -12.76
N SER A 31 -0.76 -4.80 -12.44
CA SER A 31 -1.57 -3.74 -13.06
C SER A 31 -1.41 -2.38 -12.38
N LEU A 32 -0.58 -2.28 -11.33
CA LEU A 32 -0.32 -1.00 -10.68
C LEU A 32 0.48 -0.08 -11.60
N ASP A 33 -0.09 1.09 -11.87
CA ASP A 33 0.69 2.20 -12.41
C ASP A 33 1.57 2.80 -11.32
N ILE A 34 2.86 2.44 -11.34
CA ILE A 34 3.89 2.94 -10.42
C ILE A 34 4.54 4.24 -10.90
N TRP A 35 4.24 4.68 -12.13
CA TRP A 35 4.81 5.88 -12.74
C TRP A 35 3.81 7.05 -12.82
N GLY A 36 2.52 6.77 -12.63
CA GLY A 36 1.46 7.76 -12.54
C GLY A 36 1.65 8.74 -11.38
N ARG A 37 1.17 9.98 -11.56
CA ARG A 37 1.17 11.00 -10.50
C ARG A 37 0.25 10.56 -9.35
N LYS A 38 0.83 9.93 -8.34
CA LYS A 38 0.19 9.57 -7.06
C LYS A 38 0.87 10.34 -5.93
N SER A 39 0.69 11.66 -5.92
CA SER A 39 1.29 12.47 -4.84
C SER A 39 0.65 12.12 -3.51
N LEU A 40 1.45 11.63 -2.57
CA LEU A 40 1.04 11.47 -1.17
C LEU A 40 0.54 12.82 -0.64
N GLY A 41 -0.68 12.86 -0.10
CA GLY A 41 -1.31 14.10 0.37
C GLY A 41 -2.08 14.90 -0.68
N ALA A 42 -2.18 14.44 -1.94
CA ALA A 42 -3.21 14.95 -2.83
C ALA A 42 -4.54 14.29 -2.51
N CYS A 43 -5.58 15.09 -2.30
CA CYS A 43 -6.93 14.61 -1.98
C CYS A 43 -7.68 14.06 -3.22
N GLY A 44 -6.98 13.34 -4.09
CA GLY A 44 -7.53 12.74 -5.31
C GLY A 44 -7.25 11.24 -5.30
N GLY A 45 -8.29 10.44 -5.04
CA GLY A 45 -8.22 9.00 -5.28
C GLY A 45 -8.32 8.68 -6.77
N TRP A 46 -7.95 7.45 -7.15
CA TRP A 46 -8.20 6.96 -8.50
C TRP A 46 -9.71 6.96 -8.80
N VAL A 47 -10.10 7.53 -9.93
CA VAL A 47 -11.49 7.50 -10.42
C VAL A 47 -11.47 7.12 -11.90
N PRO A 48 -12.35 6.19 -12.34
CA PRO A 48 -12.45 5.81 -13.74
C PRO A 48 -12.70 7.03 -14.63
N ASP A 49 -12.19 7.00 -15.86
CA ASP A 49 -12.47 8.03 -16.86
C ASP A 49 -13.97 8.30 -16.98
N GLY A 50 -14.36 9.56 -16.83
CA GLY A 50 -15.76 10.00 -16.95
C GLY A 50 -16.55 10.12 -15.64
N ILE A 51 -15.98 9.76 -14.49
CA ILE A 51 -16.61 9.97 -13.18
C ILE A 51 -15.92 11.16 -12.48
N ARG A 52 -16.69 12.15 -12.02
CA ARG A 52 -16.15 13.23 -11.19
C ARG A 52 -15.90 12.67 -9.78
N ALA A 53 -14.63 12.49 -9.44
CA ALA A 53 -14.20 12.17 -8.08
C ALA A 53 -14.73 13.20 -7.08
N LYS A 54 -15.30 12.76 -5.96
CA LYS A 54 -15.41 13.64 -4.79
C LYS A 54 -14.01 13.76 -4.16
N PRO A 55 -13.57 14.97 -3.75
CA PRO A 55 -12.20 15.25 -3.30
C PRO A 55 -11.80 14.61 -1.96
N HIS A 56 -12.50 13.59 -1.47
CA HIS A 56 -12.37 13.08 -0.11
C HIS A 56 -12.43 11.56 0.02
N GLU A 57 -12.34 10.82 -1.09
CA GLU A 57 -12.44 9.36 -1.06
C GLU A 57 -11.05 8.78 -1.34
N TYR A 58 -10.48 8.10 -0.32
CA TYR A 58 -9.46 7.09 -0.59
C TYR A 58 -10.12 6.05 -1.48
N ALA A 59 -9.67 5.95 -2.73
CA ALA A 59 -10.15 4.91 -3.61
C ALA A 59 -9.58 3.57 -3.12
N SER A 60 -10.28 2.46 -3.37
CA SER A 60 -9.75 1.11 -3.14
C SER A 60 -8.37 0.92 -3.80
N HIS A 61 -8.08 1.69 -4.84
CA HIS A 61 -6.78 1.74 -5.52
C HIS A 61 -5.66 2.37 -4.68
N ASP A 62 -5.95 3.37 -3.85
CA ASP A 62 -4.94 4.00 -2.98
C ASP A 62 -4.54 3.05 -1.85
N VAL A 63 -5.54 2.36 -1.28
CA VAL A 63 -5.30 1.29 -0.32
C VAL A 63 -4.49 0.18 -0.98
N PHE A 64 -4.95 -0.35 -2.13
CA PHE A 64 -4.26 -1.41 -2.87
C PHE A 64 -2.80 -1.06 -3.24
N PHE A 65 -2.56 0.19 -3.66
CA PHE A 65 -1.22 0.70 -3.92
C PHE A 65 -0.37 0.67 -2.64
N LEU A 66 -0.89 1.18 -1.53
CA LEU A 66 -0.19 1.16 -0.25
C LEU A 66 0.10 -0.27 0.21
N GLU A 67 -0.86 -1.21 0.14
CA GLU A 67 -0.64 -2.60 0.58
C GLU A 67 0.46 -3.27 -0.26
N THR A 68 0.44 -3.04 -1.58
CA THR A 68 1.44 -3.64 -2.48
C THR A 68 2.82 -3.05 -2.24
N CYS A 69 2.94 -1.73 -2.12
CA CYS A 69 4.22 -1.08 -1.82
C CYS A 69 4.75 -1.46 -0.43
N LEU A 70 3.86 -1.57 0.57
CA LEU A 70 4.25 -2.03 1.91
C LEU A 70 4.84 -3.44 1.85
N LEU A 71 4.14 -4.37 1.20
CA LEU A 71 4.61 -5.75 1.06
C LEU A 71 5.92 -5.81 0.26
N HIS A 72 6.06 -5.03 -0.80
CA HIS A 72 7.32 -4.91 -1.53
C HIS A 72 8.48 -4.44 -0.63
N GLN A 73 8.22 -3.46 0.25
CA GLN A 73 9.22 -2.93 1.16
C GLN A 73 9.64 -3.94 2.22
N ILE A 74 8.71 -4.71 2.82
CA ILE A 74 9.02 -5.57 3.97
C ILE A 74 9.38 -7.01 3.61
N CYS A 75 9.07 -7.49 2.40
CA CYS A 75 9.38 -8.84 1.94
C CYS A 75 10.69 -8.86 1.14
N ILE A 76 11.54 -9.88 1.34
CA ILE A 76 12.77 -10.08 0.54
C ILE A 76 12.41 -10.31 -0.93
N ASN A 77 11.36 -11.10 -1.17
CA ASN A 77 10.83 -11.43 -2.48
C ASN A 77 9.75 -10.44 -2.95
N GLY A 78 9.83 -9.18 -2.52
CA GLY A 78 8.86 -8.14 -2.84
C GLY A 78 8.71 -7.84 -4.33
N ASP A 79 9.72 -8.14 -5.15
CA ASP A 79 9.66 -7.98 -6.61
C ASP A 79 8.65 -8.94 -7.26
N GLU A 80 8.47 -10.14 -6.70
CA GLU A 80 7.55 -11.16 -7.21
C GLU A 80 6.10 -10.67 -7.23
N LEU A 81 5.74 -9.72 -6.37
CA LEU A 81 4.40 -9.12 -6.32
C LEU A 81 3.98 -8.61 -7.70
N PHE A 82 4.88 -7.96 -8.41
CA PHE A 82 4.61 -7.33 -9.71
C PHE A 82 4.61 -8.31 -10.89
N GLU A 83 4.76 -9.61 -10.61
CA GLU A 83 4.61 -10.67 -11.61
C GLU A 83 3.27 -11.41 -11.46
N LEU A 84 2.58 -11.24 -10.32
CA LEU A 84 1.38 -12.00 -9.96
C LEU A 84 0.16 -11.66 -10.82
N ASP A 85 -0.59 -12.71 -11.16
CA ASP A 85 -1.97 -12.61 -11.63
C ASP A 85 -2.96 -12.46 -10.48
N ALA A 86 -4.15 -11.93 -10.78
CA ALA A 86 -5.24 -11.89 -9.80
C ALA A 86 -5.61 -13.31 -9.34
N GLY A 87 -5.80 -13.49 -8.03
CA GLY A 87 -6.08 -14.80 -7.44
C GLY A 87 -4.84 -15.70 -7.23
N GLN A 88 -3.67 -15.31 -7.73
CA GLN A 88 -2.43 -16.06 -7.48
C GLN A 88 -1.95 -15.85 -6.04
N PRO A 89 -1.60 -16.93 -5.30
CA PRO A 89 -1.11 -16.79 -3.93
C PRO A 89 0.33 -16.27 -3.90
N PHE A 90 0.59 -15.35 -2.97
CA PHE A 90 1.90 -14.82 -2.62
C PHE A 90 2.25 -15.21 -1.19
N ALA A 91 3.49 -15.65 -0.94
CA ALA A 91 3.99 -15.85 0.42
C ALA A 91 5.16 -14.88 0.64
N CYS A 92 5.02 -14.00 1.62
CA CYS A 92 6.05 -13.03 1.95
C CYS A 92 7.22 -13.74 2.65
N ASN A 93 8.41 -13.65 2.08
CA ASN A 93 9.65 -13.90 2.82
C ASN A 93 9.96 -12.68 3.67
N PHE A 94 9.30 -12.58 4.83
CA PHE A 94 9.34 -11.41 5.70
C PHE A 94 10.78 -11.09 6.16
N SER A 95 11.18 -9.83 6.02
CA SER A 95 12.49 -9.33 6.46
C SER A 95 12.34 -8.36 7.62
N GLN A 96 12.73 -8.80 8.81
CA GLN A 96 12.77 -7.95 10.00
C GLN A 96 13.64 -6.69 9.79
N PRO A 97 14.86 -6.76 9.21
CA PRO A 97 15.65 -5.56 8.92
C PRO A 97 14.95 -4.56 8.00
N ARG A 98 14.25 -5.02 6.96
CA ARG A 98 13.51 -4.13 6.04
C ARG A 98 12.29 -3.50 6.70
N PHE A 99 11.63 -4.23 7.60
CA PHE A 99 10.55 -3.69 8.39
C PHE A 99 11.04 -2.58 9.33
N GLU A 100 12.17 -2.79 10.00
CA GLU A 100 12.81 -1.78 10.87
C GLU A 100 13.21 -0.52 10.08
N GLU A 101 13.78 -0.70 8.88
CA GLU A 101 14.07 0.40 7.96
C GLU A 101 12.81 1.19 7.60
N LEU A 102 11.72 0.50 7.24
CA LEU A 102 10.45 1.14 6.96
C LEU A 102 9.90 1.89 8.20
N GLN A 103 10.04 1.33 9.39
CA GLN A 103 9.63 2.02 10.62
C GLN A 103 10.41 3.33 10.81
N GLN A 104 11.71 3.35 10.49
CA GLN A 104 12.50 4.58 10.53
C GLN A 104 11.97 5.59 9.51
N ILE A 105 11.79 5.19 8.25
CA ILE A 105 11.26 6.05 7.18
C ILE A 105 9.90 6.67 7.55
N LEU A 106 9.02 5.91 8.20
CA LEU A 106 7.67 6.38 8.55
C LEU A 106 7.62 7.27 9.79
N VAL A 107 8.65 7.23 10.64
CA VAL A 107 8.71 8.00 11.90
C VAL A 107 9.63 9.22 11.77
N GLU A 108 10.53 9.23 10.79
CA GLU A 108 11.35 10.40 10.46
C GLU A 108 10.49 11.52 9.84
N PRO A 109 10.65 12.78 10.30
CA PRO A 109 10.02 13.91 9.64
C PRO A 109 10.60 14.05 8.23
N ALA A 110 9.74 14.14 7.22
CA ALA A 110 10.20 14.41 5.86
C ALA A 110 10.96 15.75 5.82
N GLU A 111 12.28 15.71 5.66
CA GLU A 111 13.08 16.92 5.53
C GLU A 111 12.65 17.69 4.27
N GLY A 112 12.19 18.93 4.45
CA GLY A 112 11.89 19.84 3.33
C GLY A 112 10.58 19.59 2.58
N GLY A 113 9.66 18.78 3.12
CA GLY A 113 8.33 18.62 2.53
C GLY A 113 7.50 19.89 2.64
N GLU A 114 6.96 20.41 1.53
CA GLU A 114 5.89 21.41 1.58
C GLU A 114 4.79 20.91 2.53
N PRO A 115 4.16 21.80 3.33
CA PRO A 115 3.09 21.39 4.22
C PRO A 115 2.03 20.65 3.40
N LEU A 116 1.79 19.39 3.76
CA LEU A 116 0.76 18.56 3.14
C LEU A 116 -0.54 19.38 3.14
N ARG A 117 -1.07 19.69 1.95
CA ARG A 117 -2.36 20.39 1.83
C ARG A 117 -3.37 19.61 2.65
N GLN A 118 -3.91 20.25 3.69
CA GLN A 118 -4.93 19.64 4.53
C GLN A 118 -6.14 19.32 3.66
N CYS A 119 -6.50 18.04 3.60
CA CYS A 119 -7.78 17.65 3.03
C CYS A 119 -8.87 18.15 3.98
N GLY A 120 -9.50 19.29 3.68
CA GLY A 120 -10.66 19.74 4.46
C GLY A 120 -10.97 21.22 4.62
N THR A 121 -10.43 22.15 3.83
CA THR A 121 -11.00 23.52 3.79
C THR A 121 -11.63 23.78 2.44
N SER A 122 -12.92 23.45 2.34
CA SER A 122 -13.81 23.99 1.32
C SER A 122 -14.08 25.45 1.67
N ASP A 123 -13.67 26.37 0.80
CA ASP A 123 -14.39 27.64 0.61
C ASP A 123 -15.40 27.46 -0.52
#